data_AF-A0A954NWU7-F1
#
_entry.id   AF-A0A954NWU7-F1
#
_cell.length_a   1.000
_cell.length_b   1.000
_cell.length_c   1.000
_cell.angle_alpha   90.00
_cell.angle_beta   90.00
_cell.angle_gamma   90.00
#
_symmetry.space_group_name_H-M   'P 1'
#
loop_
_entity.id
_entity.type
_entity.pdbx_description
1 polymer ?
#
loop_
_entity_poly.entity_id
_entity_poly.type
_entity_poly.pdbx_seq_one_letter_code
_entity_poly.pdbx_strand_id
1 'polypeptide(L)'
;GYRVELLAGGVVIAQDNNSLMIAEGEFATSTVNFSVGGAHAQLGQTLGIRLVNLNVIPAGYTQGTSPDLEVDFDNVTLNATSVPEPATLWLMSFGGGCMMITRRRRRQRLVV
;
A
#
# COMPACT_ATOMS: atom_id res chain seq x y z
N GLY A 1 11.95 4.18 19.12
CA GLY A 1 11.72 3.61 17.77
C GLY A 1 10.23 3.45 17.55
N TYR A 2 9.74 3.62 16.32
CA TYR A 2 8.30 3.73 16.04
C TYR A 2 7.80 2.66 15.07
N ARG A 3 6.49 2.40 15.07
CA ARG A 3 5.82 1.69 13.98
C ARG A 3 4.44 2.30 13.72
N VAL A 4 4.14 2.53 12.44
CA VAL A 4 2.84 3.01 11.97
C VAL A 4 2.18 1.88 11.18
N GLU A 5 1.00 1.46 11.59
CA GLU A 5 0.26 0.36 10.97
C GLU A 5 -1.06 0.87 10.37
N LEU A 6 -1.35 0.45 9.15
CA LEU A 6 -2.69 0.50 8.55
C LEU A 6 -3.35 -0.86 8.75
N LEU A 7 -4.56 -0.86 9.27
CA LEU A 7 -5.33 -2.06 9.58
C LEU A 7 -6.66 -2.09 8.82
N ALA A 8 -7.19 -3.29 8.60
CA ALA A 8 -8.56 -3.53 8.17
C ALA A 8 -9.14 -4.71 8.96
N GLY A 9 -10.24 -4.48 9.68
CA GLY A 9 -10.85 -5.49 10.56
C GLY A 9 -9.92 -5.96 11.69
N GLY A 10 -8.98 -5.11 12.11
CA GLY A 10 -7.97 -5.44 13.13
C GLY A 10 -6.74 -6.19 12.60
N VAL A 11 -6.71 -6.57 11.32
CA VAL A 11 -5.53 -7.18 10.67
C VAL A 11 -4.65 -6.08 10.08
N VAL A 12 -3.34 -6.14 10.32
CA VAL A 12 -2.36 -5.23 9.71
C VAL A 12 -2.25 -5.55 8.21
N ILE A 13 -2.54 -4.56 7.37
CA ILE A 13 -2.53 -4.68 5.90
C ILE A 13 -1.35 -3.93 5.25
N ALA A 14 -0.79 -2.95 5.95
CA ALA A 14 0.47 -2.31 5.60
C ALA A 14 1.08 -1.66 6.85
N GLN A 15 2.39 -1.45 6.85
CA GLN A 15 3.07 -0.78 7.95
C GLN A 15 4.38 -0.13 7.51
N ASP A 16 4.79 0.90 8.25
CA ASP A 16 6.16 1.36 8.34
C ASP A 16 6.70 0.95 9.71
N ASN A 17 7.74 0.11 9.71
CA ASN A 17 8.37 -0.39 10.93
C ASN A 17 9.76 0.24 11.08
N ASN A 18 9.79 1.44 11.65
CA ASN A 18 11.00 2.19 11.99
C ASN A 18 11.94 2.41 10.79
N SER A 19 11.40 2.77 9.62
CA SER A 19 12.20 3.01 8.41
C SER A 19 12.98 4.33 8.42
N LEU A 20 12.51 5.33 9.16
CA LEU A 20 13.14 6.64 9.24
C LEU A 20 14.19 6.71 10.36
N MET A 21 15.27 7.41 10.07
CA MET A 21 16.21 7.91 11.08
C MET A 21 15.80 9.34 11.43
N ILE A 22 15.37 9.56 12.66
CA ILE A 22 14.88 10.84 13.15
C ILE A 22 15.87 11.32 14.22
N ALA A 23 16.39 12.52 14.06
CA ALA A 23 17.29 13.11 15.05
C ALA A 23 16.52 13.51 16.32
N GLU A 24 17.24 13.66 17.43
CA GLU A 24 16.62 14.13 18.68
C GLU A 24 15.97 15.50 18.50
N GLY A 25 14.75 15.65 19.05
CA GLY A 25 13.99 16.90 19.00
C GLY A 25 13.34 17.22 17.65
N GLU A 26 13.46 16.34 16.65
CA GLU A 26 12.93 16.55 15.30
C GLU A 26 11.70 15.68 15.01
N PHE A 27 10.86 16.15 14.08
CA PHE A 27 9.78 15.36 13.50
C PHE A 27 10.13 14.92 12.07
N ALA A 28 9.67 13.73 11.70
CA ALA A 28 9.71 13.26 10.31
C ALA A 28 8.39 12.57 9.93
N THR A 29 8.04 12.63 8.65
CA THR A 29 6.78 12.09 8.14
C THR A 29 6.92 10.63 7.71
N SER A 30 6.37 9.71 8.50
CA SER A 30 6.17 8.30 8.09
C SER A 30 5.02 8.20 7.08
N THR A 31 5.23 7.52 5.95
CA THR A 31 4.20 7.29 4.93
C THR A 31 3.97 5.80 4.73
N VAL A 32 2.73 5.35 4.94
CA VAL A 32 2.31 3.96 4.67
C VAL A 32 1.43 3.95 3.44
N ASN A 33 1.88 3.24 2.39
CA ASN A 33 1.14 3.09 1.15
C ASN A 33 0.56 1.69 1.03
N PHE A 34 -0.70 1.62 0.61
CA PHE A 34 -1.38 0.36 0.36
C PHE A 34 -2.31 0.50 -0.84
N SER A 35 -2.27 -0.47 -1.74
CA SER A 35 -3.20 -0.56 -2.87
C SER A 35 -3.92 -1.90 -2.81
N VAL A 36 -5.24 -1.84 -2.93
CA VAL A 36 -6.11 -3.00 -2.79
C VAL A 36 -6.74 -3.36 -4.12
N GLY A 37 -6.67 -4.63 -4.52
CA GLY A 37 -7.41 -5.16 -5.66
C GLY A 37 -8.81 -5.67 -5.25
N GLY A 38 -9.68 -5.92 -6.22
CA GLY A 38 -11.07 -6.35 -5.99
C GLY A 38 -11.28 -7.71 -5.31
N ALA A 39 -10.21 -8.46 -5.02
CA ALA A 39 -10.26 -9.77 -4.36
C ALA A 39 -9.53 -9.82 -3.00
N HIS A 40 -9.16 -8.66 -2.43
CA HIS A 40 -8.44 -8.64 -1.16
C HIS A 40 -9.32 -9.14 -0.01
N ALA A 41 -8.75 -10.00 0.86
CA ALA A 41 -9.53 -10.72 1.88
C ALA A 41 -10.20 -9.79 2.92
N GLN A 42 -9.62 -8.62 3.17
CA GLN A 42 -10.12 -7.62 4.11
C GLN A 42 -11.01 -6.54 3.45
N LEU A 43 -11.50 -6.76 2.22
CA LEU A 43 -12.44 -5.82 1.60
C LEU A 43 -13.72 -5.67 2.43
N GLY A 44 -14.22 -4.43 2.49
CA GLY A 44 -15.41 -4.07 3.26
C GLY A 44 -15.22 -4.02 4.78
N GLN A 45 -14.04 -4.36 5.30
CA GLN A 45 -13.74 -4.26 6.72
C GLN A 45 -13.41 -2.81 7.11
N THR A 46 -13.75 -2.44 8.35
CA THR A 46 -13.43 -1.13 8.91
C THR A 46 -11.91 -0.91 8.96
N LEU A 47 -11.45 0.24 8.49
CA LEU A 47 -10.04 0.63 8.57
C LEU A 47 -9.66 1.05 9.99
N GLY A 48 -8.39 0.85 10.34
CA GLY A 48 -7.79 1.33 11.58
C GLY A 48 -6.37 1.84 11.34
N ILE A 49 -5.92 2.74 12.20
CA ILE A 49 -4.53 3.21 12.24
C ILE A 49 -4.00 2.90 13.64
N ARG A 50 -2.78 2.35 13.73
CA ARG A 50 -2.09 2.13 15.00
C ARG A 50 -0.73 2.80 14.98
N LEU A 51 -0.45 3.56 16.03
CA LEU A 51 0.81 4.22 16.27
C LEU A 51 1.46 3.53 17.47
N VAL A 52 2.65 2.98 17.27
CA VAL A 52 3.30 2.09 18.22
C VAL A 52 4.67 2.66 18.59
N ASN A 53 4.89 2.87 19.87
CA ASN A 53 6.23 2.96 20.42
C ASN A 53 6.80 1.53 20.55
N LEU A 54 7.90 1.24 19.85
CA LEU A 54 8.55 -0.06 19.87
C LEU A 54 9.30 -0.34 21.18
N ASN A 55 9.56 0.70 21.98
CA ASN A 55 10.24 0.61 23.27
C ASN A 55 11.60 -0.10 23.20
N VAL A 56 12.36 0.16 22.13
CA VAL A 56 13.68 -0.44 21.87
C VAL A 56 14.78 0.47 22.40
N ILE A 57 15.64 -0.08 23.26
CA ILE A 57 16.84 0.60 23.75
C ILE A 57 17.85 0.73 22.59
N PRO A 58 18.32 1.95 22.26
CA PRO A 58 19.31 2.14 21.21
C PRO A 58 20.64 1.45 21.52
N ALA A 59 21.36 1.03 20.48
CA ALA A 59 22.68 0.44 20.63
C ALA A 59 23.64 1.43 21.32
N GLY A 60 24.42 0.92 22.29
CA GLY A 60 25.34 1.74 23.10
C GLY A 60 24.75 2.23 24.43
N TYR A 61 23.45 2.03 24.66
CA TYR A 61 22.80 2.31 25.93
C TYR A 61 22.46 1.02 26.69
N THR A 62 22.38 1.10 28.02
CA THR A 62 21.94 -0.01 28.89
C THR A 62 20.67 0.41 29.63
N GLN A 63 19.94 -0.55 30.21
CA GLN A 63 18.69 -0.23 30.92
C GLN A 63 18.89 0.80 32.07
N GLY A 64 20.07 0.84 32.70
CA GLY A 64 20.40 1.81 33.75
C GLY A 64 20.88 3.18 33.25
N THR A 65 21.18 3.32 31.96
CA THR A 65 21.58 4.57 31.29
C THR A 65 20.63 4.90 30.14
N SER A 66 19.45 4.28 30.13
CA SER A 66 18.58 4.25 28.97
C SER A 66 18.07 5.66 28.67
N PRO A 67 18.11 6.09 27.39
CA PRO A 67 17.51 7.36 27.01
C PRO A 67 16.01 7.27 27.19
N ASP A 68 15.35 8.43 27.18
CA ASP A 68 13.90 8.45 27.09
C ASP A 68 13.48 7.70 25.82
N LEU A 69 12.59 6.71 25.99
CA LEU A 69 12.13 5.84 24.90
C LEU A 69 10.81 6.34 24.32
N GLU A 70 10.29 7.48 24.79
CA GLU A 70 9.07 8.10 24.28
C GLU A 70 9.15 8.39 22.77
N VAL A 71 7.98 8.33 22.13
CA VAL A 71 7.81 8.64 20.71
C VAL A 71 6.53 9.45 20.58
N ASP A 72 6.66 10.66 20.06
CA ASP A 72 5.53 11.53 19.77
C ASP A 72 4.97 11.30 18.37
N PHE A 73 3.67 11.50 18.23
CA PHE A 73 2.97 11.42 16.95
C PHE A 73 2.03 12.61 16.78
N ASP A 74 1.99 13.18 15.58
CA ASP A 74 1.09 14.29 15.25
C ASP A 74 0.65 14.21 13.77
N ASN A 75 -0.39 14.96 13.42
CA ASN A 75 -0.88 15.20 12.06
C ASN A 75 -1.21 13.91 11.29
N VAL A 76 -1.93 12.98 11.94
CA VAL A 76 -2.36 11.72 11.33
C VAL A 76 -3.35 12.02 10.22
N THR A 77 -2.98 11.67 8.99
CA THR A 77 -3.81 11.85 7.80
C THR A 77 -3.97 10.53 7.05
N LEU A 78 -5.14 10.34 6.45
CA LEU A 78 -5.45 9.20 5.59
C LEU A 78 -6.09 9.74 4.32
N ASN A 79 -5.47 9.45 3.18
CA ASN A 79 -6.02 9.76 1.86
C ASN A 79 -6.20 8.47 1.06
N ALA A 80 -7.30 8.38 0.32
CA ALA A 80 -7.61 7.25 -0.54
C ALA A 80 -8.03 7.78 -1.91
N THR A 81 -7.42 7.21 -2.96
CA THR A 81 -7.80 7.47 -4.35
C THR A 81 -8.08 6.15 -5.04
N SER A 82 -8.97 6.16 -6.04
CA SER A 82 -9.25 4.98 -6.84
C SER A 82 -8.05 4.65 -7.73
N VAL A 83 -7.64 3.38 -7.75
CA VAL A 83 -6.62 2.89 -8.69
C VAL A 83 -7.32 2.53 -10.00
N PRO A 84 -7.03 3.18 -11.13
CA PRO A 84 -7.66 2.86 -12.40
C PRO A 84 -7.40 1.42 -12.82
N GLU A 85 -8.42 0.74 -13.35
CA GLU A 85 -8.22 -0.59 -13.92
C GLU A 85 -7.28 -0.53 -15.13
N PRO A 86 -6.35 -1.49 -15.31
CA PRO A 86 -5.51 -1.53 -16.48
C PRO A 86 -6.35 -1.64 -17.75
N ALA A 87 -6.22 -0.67 -18.66
CA ALA A 87 -6.88 -0.67 -19.97
C ALA A 87 -6.53 -1.88 -20.85
N THR A 88 -5.59 -2.73 -20.41
CA THR A 88 -5.19 -3.98 -21.06
C THR A 88 -6.38 -4.91 -21.33
N LEU A 89 -7.39 -4.97 -20.45
CA LEU A 89 -8.60 -5.78 -20.69
C LEU A 89 -9.39 -5.27 -21.90
N TRP A 90 -9.54 -3.95 -22.04
CA TRP A 90 -10.14 -3.33 -23.22
C TRP A 90 -9.27 -3.55 -24.46
N LEU A 91 -7.95 -3.42 -24.33
CA LEU A 91 -7.03 -3.61 -25.45
C LEU A 91 -7.06 -5.05 -26.00
N MET A 92 -7.13 -6.05 -25.11
CA MET A 92 -7.22 -7.45 -25.50
C MET A 92 -8.58 -7.78 -26.14
N SER A 93 -9.67 -7.24 -25.61
CA SER A 93 -11.02 -7.47 -26.15
C SER A 93 -11.22 -6.78 -27.51
N PHE A 94 -10.79 -5.52 -27.68
CA PHE A 94 -10.83 -4.84 -28.97
C PHE A 94 -9.82 -5.41 -29.98
N GLY A 95 -8.58 -5.70 -29.56
CA GLY A 95 -7.55 -6.27 -30.42
C GLY A 95 -7.92 -7.65 -30.96
N GLY A 96 -8.45 -8.53 -30.09
CA GLY A 96 -8.97 -9.84 -30.48
C GLY A 96 -10.17 -9.75 -31.41
N GLY A 97 -11.11 -8.83 -31.14
CA GLY A 97 -12.26 -8.56 -32.01
C GLY A 97 -11.85 -8.11 -33.42
N CYS A 98 -10.92 -7.16 -33.53
CA CYS A 98 -10.39 -6.67 -34.80
C CYS A 98 -9.66 -7.78 -35.59
N MET A 99 -8.87 -8.64 -34.92
CA MET A 99 -8.23 -9.79 -35.56
C MET A 99 -9.25 -10.82 -36.09
N MET A 100 -10.34 -11.07 -35.36
CA MET A 100 -11.39 -11.99 -35.82
C MET A 100 -12.16 -11.44 -37.02
N ILE A 101 -12.48 -10.14 -37.03
CA ILE A 101 -13.17 -9.48 -38.15
C ILE A 101 -12.29 -9.51 -39.41
N THR A 102 -11.00 -9.20 -39.28
CA THR A 102 -10.05 -9.22 -40.41
C THR A 102 -9.80 -10.63 -40.94
N ARG A 103 -9.72 -11.65 -40.07
CA ARG A 103 -9.65 -13.07 -40.48
C ARG A 103 -10.90 -13.53 -41.25
N ARG A 104 -12.10 -13.16 -40.80
CA ARG A 104 -13.36 -13.50 -41.50
C ARG A 104 -13.42 -12.90 -42.91
N ARG A 105 -13.03 -11.63 -43.06
CA ARG A 105 -12.99 -10.95 -44.38
C ARG A 105 -11.99 -11.57 -45.35
N ARG A 106 -10.83 -12.04 -44.88
CA ARG A 106 -9.83 -12.73 -45.73
C ARG A 106 -10.31 -14.09 -46.21
N ARG A 107 -11.02 -14.87 -45.37
CA ARG A 107 -11.57 -16.17 -45.78
C ARG A 107 -12.66 -16.06 -46.84
N GLN A 108 -13.50 -15.02 -46.79
CA GLN A 108 -14.57 -14.81 -47.77
C GLN A 108 -14.05 -14.38 -49.16
N ARG A 109 -12.84 -13.84 -49.27
CA ARG A 109 -12.22 -13.48 -50.57
C ARG A 109 -11.51 -14.64 -51.27
N LEU A 110 -11.33 -15.77 -50.60
CA LEU A 110 -10.63 -16.96 -51.13
C LEU A 110 -11.59 -18.03 -51.70
N VAL A 111 -12.90 -17.75 -51.72
CA VAL A 111 -13.97 -18.68 -52.17
C VAL A 111 -14.72 -18.13 -53.40
N VAL A 112 -14.08 -17.25 -54.19
CA VAL A 112 -14.59 -16.75 -55.49
C VAL A 112 -13.61 -17.14 -56.58
#